data_AF-A3QVP3-F1
#
_entry.id   AF-A3QVP3-F1
#
_cell.length_a   1.000
_cell.length_b   1.000
_cell.length_c   1.000
_cell.angle_alpha   90.00
_cell.angle_beta   90.00
_cell.angle_gamma   90.00
#
_symmetry.space_group_name_H-M   'P 1'
#
loop_
_entity.id
_entity.type
_entity.pdbx_description
1 polymer ?
#
loop_
_entity_poly.entity_id
_entity_poly.type
_entity_poly.pdbx_seq_one_letter_code
_entity_poly.pdbx_strand_id
1 'polypeptide(L)'
;GGLRLVFASLRLLNDFFSGTCFNFPYLVPGPCLVEWTWNPGTCPDSCQKVKTYMNGPLGRYIVNVTTAAKICSHALCRKNGRCVRKHSDSNAFLHLFPESFRIMVHANATEKKAIVKGKLELKDLIYLRKNFMCQCYQGWKGLYCEEYSIKDIRKI
;
A
#
# COMPACT_ATOMS: atom_id res chain seq x y z
N GLY A 1 11.96 -3.77 -12.80
CA GLY A 1 11.00 -3.86 -11.68
C GLY A 1 10.25 -2.55 -11.59
N GLY A 2 8.98 -2.52 -11.98
CA GLY A 2 8.18 -1.30 -11.99
C GLY A 2 7.50 -1.07 -10.64
N LEU A 3 7.69 0.11 -10.06
CA LEU A 3 6.89 0.62 -8.95
C LEU A 3 5.45 0.86 -9.44
N ARG A 4 4.52 -0.04 -9.08
CA ARG A 4 3.08 0.20 -9.30
C ARG A 4 2.55 1.13 -8.22
N LEU A 5 2.37 2.41 -8.58
CA LEU A 5 1.73 3.40 -7.74
C LEU A 5 0.21 3.35 -7.99
N VAL A 6 -0.56 3.08 -6.94
CA VAL A 6 -2.04 3.14 -6.99
C VAL A 6 -2.45 4.47 -6.36
N PHE A 7 -3.04 5.36 -7.16
CA PHE A 7 -3.49 6.68 -6.71
C PHE A 7 -4.97 6.63 -6.32
N ALA A 8 -5.32 7.31 -5.22
CA ALA A 8 -6.67 7.32 -4.67
C ALA A 8 -7.64 8.28 -5.40
N SER A 9 -7.14 9.16 -6.27
CA SER A 9 -7.98 10.02 -7.12
C SER A 9 -7.24 10.50 -8.38
N LEU A 10 -8.00 10.88 -9.40
CA LEU A 10 -7.48 11.47 -10.64
C LEU A 10 -6.77 12.81 -10.41
N ARG A 11 -7.13 13.55 -9.35
CA ARG A 11 -6.44 14.80 -8.97
C ARG A 11 -5.04 14.51 -8.44
N LEU A 12 -4.88 13.52 -7.57
CA LEU A 12 -3.57 13.11 -7.04
C LEU A 12 -2.65 12.52 -8.11
N LEU A 13 -3.23 11.88 -9.11
CA LEU A 13 -2.54 11.47 -10.31
C LEU A 13 -2.07 12.71 -11.09
N ASN A 14 -3.00 13.59 -11.49
CA ASN A 14 -2.66 14.79 -12.26
C ASN A 14 -1.62 15.68 -11.54
N ASP A 15 -1.70 15.86 -10.23
CA ASP A 15 -0.74 16.65 -9.45
C ASP A 15 0.66 16.00 -9.39
N PHE A 16 0.75 14.67 -9.43
CA PHE A 16 2.03 13.94 -9.46
C PHE A 16 2.70 13.99 -10.84
N PHE A 17 1.91 13.87 -11.91
CA PHE A 17 2.38 13.92 -13.30
C PHE A 17 2.54 15.37 -13.80
N SER A 18 1.87 16.35 -13.19
CA SER A 18 1.99 17.78 -13.49
C SER A 18 3.38 18.29 -13.10
N GLY A 19 4.33 18.17 -14.02
CA GLY A 19 5.68 18.70 -13.89
C GLY A 19 6.74 17.68 -13.45
N THR A 20 6.46 16.37 -13.55
CA THR A 20 7.49 15.31 -13.57
C THR A 20 7.70 14.84 -15.01
N CYS A 21 8.89 14.30 -15.34
CA CYS A 21 9.19 13.77 -16.68
C CYS A 21 8.40 12.47 -17.03
N PHE A 22 7.38 12.12 -16.24
CA PHE A 22 6.48 11.05 -16.58
C PHE A 22 5.46 11.56 -17.60
N ASN A 23 5.63 11.22 -18.88
CA ASN A 23 4.60 11.49 -19.87
C ASN A 23 3.34 10.69 -19.54
N PHE A 24 2.20 11.36 -19.50
CA PHE A 24 0.89 10.72 -19.53
C PHE A 24 0.77 9.99 -20.88
N PRO A 25 0.46 8.68 -20.93
CA PRO A 25 0.20 8.06 -22.22
C PRO A 25 -1.21 8.47 -22.67
N TYR A 26 -1.29 8.84 -23.94
CA TYR A 26 -2.51 8.86 -24.72
C TYR A 26 -3.31 7.56 -24.45
N LEU A 27 -4.59 7.72 -24.16
CA LEU A 27 -5.52 6.61 -23.95
C LEU A 27 -5.55 5.71 -25.19
N VAL A 28 -4.87 4.57 -25.15
CA VAL A 28 -5.06 3.50 -26.14
C VAL A 28 -6.27 2.67 -25.68
N PRO A 29 -7.30 2.43 -26.52
CA PRO A 29 -8.43 1.60 -26.13
C PRO A 29 -7.96 0.14 -26.00
N GLY A 30 -7.81 -0.35 -24.77
CA GLY A 30 -7.33 -1.68 -24.46
C GLY A 30 -7.11 -1.87 -22.95
N PRO A 31 -6.89 -3.11 -22.47
CA PRO A 31 -6.80 -3.40 -21.04
C PRO A 31 -5.69 -2.53 -20.43
N CYS A 32 -6.03 -1.78 -19.39
CA CYS A 32 -5.22 -0.73 -18.78
C CYS A 32 -3.83 -1.23 -18.33
N LEU A 33 -2.90 -1.33 -19.26
CA LEU A 33 -1.48 -1.49 -19.04
C LEU A 33 -0.86 -0.11 -19.16
N VAL A 34 -0.75 0.57 -18.01
CA VAL A 34 0.03 1.80 -17.88
C VAL A 34 1.51 1.42 -17.77
N GLU A 35 2.20 1.48 -18.90
CA GLU A 35 3.65 1.34 -19.00
C GLU A 35 4.27 2.75 -19.03
N TRP A 36 5.21 3.02 -18.12
CA TRP A 36 5.85 4.33 -17.96
C TRP A 36 7.34 4.23 -18.26
N THR A 37 7.86 5.16 -19.06
CA THR A 37 9.29 5.27 -19.40
C THR A 37 9.92 6.40 -18.59
N TRP A 38 11.05 6.11 -17.92
CA TRP A 38 11.84 7.09 -17.17
C TRP A 38 13.00 7.58 -18.05
N ASN A 39 13.05 8.88 -18.36
CA ASN A 39 14.17 9.51 -19.05
C ASN A 39 15.05 10.30 -18.06
N PRO A 40 16.26 9.81 -17.70
CA PRO A 40 17.15 10.45 -16.73
C PRO A 40 17.75 11.79 -17.18
N GLY A 41 17.85 12.05 -18.49
CA GLY A 41 18.67 13.14 -19.05
C GLY A 41 18.08 14.55 -19.01
N THR A 42 16.78 14.73 -18.73
CA THR A 42 16.08 16.02 -18.94
C THR A 42 15.45 16.63 -17.69
N CYS A 43 15.60 16.03 -16.50
CA CYS A 43 14.80 16.40 -15.33
C CYS A 43 15.53 16.33 -13.98
N PRO A 44 16.48 17.23 -13.68
CA PRO A 44 17.05 17.37 -12.33
C PRO A 44 16.00 17.75 -11.28
N ASP A 45 14.99 18.55 -11.64
CA ASP A 45 13.93 19.02 -10.72
C ASP A 45 12.85 17.97 -10.40
N SER A 46 12.76 16.90 -11.19
CA SER A 46 11.76 15.84 -11.00
C SER A 46 12.02 15.07 -9.69
N CYS A 47 13.28 14.85 -9.33
CA CYS A 47 13.63 14.17 -8.08
C CYS A 47 13.22 14.98 -6.84
N GLN A 48 13.44 16.31 -6.88
CA GLN A 48 13.05 17.20 -5.78
C GLN A 48 11.53 17.35 -5.64
N LYS A 49 10.79 17.34 -6.77
CA LYS A 49 9.32 17.33 -6.77
C LYS A 49 8.76 16.01 -6.22
N VAL A 50 9.28 14.87 -6.67
CA VAL A 50 8.90 13.55 -6.13
C VAL A 50 9.19 13.47 -4.63
N LYS A 51 10.37 13.94 -4.19
CA LYS A 51 10.72 14.02 -2.77
C LYS A 51 9.73 14.90 -2.00
N THR A 52 9.30 16.02 -2.55
CA THR A 52 8.30 16.89 -1.91
C THR A 52 6.94 16.22 -1.82
N TYR A 53 6.50 15.54 -2.89
CA TYR A 53 5.22 14.82 -2.93
C TYR A 53 5.18 13.64 -1.95
N MET A 54 6.27 12.86 -1.91
CA MET A 54 6.47 11.77 -0.95
C MET A 54 6.56 12.28 0.50
N ASN A 55 7.08 13.49 0.72
CA ASN A 55 7.09 14.11 2.06
C ASN A 55 5.77 14.78 2.44
N GLY A 56 4.82 14.89 1.51
CA GLY A 56 3.54 15.55 1.67
C GLY A 56 2.41 14.59 2.06
N PRO A 57 1.16 14.87 1.61
CA PRO A 57 0.00 14.06 1.97
C PRO A 57 0.08 12.63 1.43
N LEU A 58 0.73 12.41 0.28
CA LEU A 58 0.91 11.07 -0.28
C LEU A 58 1.75 10.19 0.64
N GLY A 59 2.87 10.68 1.18
CA GLY A 59 3.68 9.90 2.11
C GLY A 59 2.91 9.47 3.35
N ARG A 60 2.13 10.40 3.93
CA ARG A 60 1.26 10.08 5.07
C ARG A 60 0.22 9.02 4.71
N TYR A 61 -0.34 9.11 3.51
CA TYR A 61 -1.30 8.12 3.01
C TYR A 61 -0.64 6.75 2.78
N ILE A 62 0.56 6.71 2.22
CA ILE A 62 1.33 5.46 2.07
C ILE A 62 1.56 4.83 3.45
N VAL A 63 1.99 5.60 4.45
CA VAL A 63 2.15 5.11 5.83
C VAL A 63 0.84 4.60 6.40
N ASN A 64 -0.27 5.30 6.15
CA ASN A 64 -1.61 4.89 6.56
C ASN A 64 -1.97 3.50 6.01
N VAL A 65 -1.92 3.33 4.69
CA VAL A 65 -2.31 2.07 4.02
C VAL A 65 -1.32 0.93 4.34
N THR A 66 -0.02 1.19 4.31
CA THR A 66 1.00 0.15 4.57
C THR A 66 0.95 -0.34 6.01
N THR A 67 0.72 0.55 6.98
CA THR A 67 0.59 0.17 8.39
C THR A 67 -0.70 -0.62 8.61
N ALA A 68 -1.81 -0.20 8.01
CA ALA A 68 -3.07 -0.94 8.05
C ALA A 68 -2.93 -2.36 7.48
N ALA A 69 -2.26 -2.50 6.34
CA ALA A 69 -1.96 -3.80 5.72
C ALA A 69 -1.11 -4.69 6.63
N LYS A 70 -0.09 -4.12 7.28
CA LYS A 70 0.76 -4.84 8.24
C LYS A 70 -0.04 -5.32 9.46
N ILE A 71 -0.89 -4.46 10.02
CA ILE A 71 -1.74 -4.80 11.16
C ILE A 71 -2.73 -5.90 10.78
N CYS A 72 -3.37 -5.80 9.62
CA CYS A 72 -4.31 -6.83 9.17
C CYS A 72 -3.61 -8.18 8.92
N SER A 73 -2.45 -8.17 8.26
CA SER A 73 -1.64 -9.37 8.06
C SER A 73 -1.26 -10.03 9.40
N HIS A 74 -0.87 -9.22 10.39
CA HIS A 74 -0.55 -9.72 11.72
C HIS A 74 -1.78 -10.27 12.46
N ALA A 75 -2.90 -9.54 12.44
CA ALA A 75 -4.07 -9.83 13.26
C ALA A 75 -4.95 -10.94 12.69
N LEU A 76 -5.10 -11.01 11.36
CA LEU A 76 -5.91 -12.03 10.69
C LEU A 76 -5.09 -13.17 10.11
N CYS A 77 -3.97 -12.86 9.44
CA CYS A 77 -3.24 -13.84 8.64
C CYS A 77 -1.95 -14.34 9.31
N ARG A 78 -1.80 -14.12 10.63
CA ARG A 78 -0.62 -14.51 11.43
C ARG A 78 0.74 -14.10 10.86
N LYS A 79 0.81 -13.01 10.08
CA LYS A 79 1.99 -12.53 9.30
C LYS A 79 2.40 -13.44 8.13
N ASN A 80 1.60 -14.46 7.84
CA ASN A 80 1.86 -15.47 6.81
C ASN A 80 1.05 -15.26 5.53
N GLY A 81 0.37 -14.12 5.43
CA GLY A 81 -0.43 -13.77 4.27
C GLY A 81 -0.76 -12.29 4.22
N ARG A 82 -1.32 -11.87 3.10
CA ARG A 82 -1.81 -10.51 2.88
C ARG A 82 -3.33 -10.47 2.96
N CYS A 83 -3.87 -9.38 3.50
CA CYS A 83 -5.32 -9.17 3.51
C CYS A 83 -5.79 -8.67 2.13
N VAL A 84 -6.83 -9.31 1.62
CA VAL A 84 -7.52 -8.91 0.39
C VAL A 84 -9.00 -8.75 0.69
N ARG A 85 -9.70 -7.89 -0.07
CA ARG A 85 -11.15 -7.74 0.06
C ARG A 85 -11.83 -9.09 -0.22
N LYS A 86 -12.85 -9.43 0.57
CA LYS A 86 -13.72 -10.59 0.29
C LYS A 86 -14.53 -10.40 -0.99
N HIS A 87 -15.06 -9.19 -1.18
CA HIS A 87 -15.90 -8.81 -2.29
C HIS A 87 -15.20 -7.69 -3.05
N SER A 88 -14.85 -7.92 -4.32
CA SER A 88 -14.10 -6.97 -5.14
C SER A 88 -14.86 -5.67 -5.43
N ASP A 89 -16.19 -5.76 -5.46
CA ASP A 89 -17.20 -4.72 -5.62
C ASP A 89 -17.50 -3.95 -4.32
N SER A 90 -17.01 -4.42 -3.18
CA SER A 90 -17.21 -3.71 -1.91
C SER A 90 -16.37 -2.44 -1.83
N ASN A 91 -16.99 -1.37 -1.32
CA ASN A 91 -16.32 -0.09 -1.00
C ASN A 91 -15.41 -0.17 0.25
N ALA A 92 -14.92 -1.37 0.60
CA ALA A 92 -14.06 -1.58 1.75
C ALA A 92 -12.60 -1.22 1.42
N PHE A 93 -12.06 -0.20 2.10
CA PHE A 93 -10.66 0.19 1.98
C PHE A 93 -9.90 -0.21 3.24
N LEU A 94 -8.65 -0.67 3.05
CA LEU A 94 -7.77 -1.05 4.14
C LEU A 94 -6.94 0.16 4.57
N HIS A 95 -7.59 1.06 5.31
CA HIS A 95 -6.96 2.22 5.93
C HIS A 95 -6.78 1.97 7.43
N LEU A 96 -5.85 2.71 8.00
CA LEU A 96 -5.57 2.75 9.43
C LEU A 96 -6.75 3.40 10.15
N PHE A 97 -7.19 2.78 11.23
CA PHE A 97 -8.34 3.26 12.00
C PHE A 97 -7.99 4.59 12.70
N PRO A 98 -8.63 5.71 12.34
CA PRO A 98 -8.26 7.03 12.85
C PRO A 98 -8.55 7.20 14.35
N GLU A 99 -9.51 6.43 14.87
CA GLU A 99 -9.84 6.43 16.30
C GLU A 99 -8.78 5.67 17.14
N SER A 100 -8.21 4.60 16.58
CA SER A 100 -7.33 3.68 17.30
C SER A 100 -5.84 3.98 17.10
N PHE A 101 -5.48 4.67 16.01
CA PHE A 101 -4.10 4.94 15.63
C PHE A 101 -3.89 6.39 15.18
N ARG A 102 -2.70 6.90 15.48
CA ARG A 102 -2.23 8.23 15.09
C ARG A 102 -0.87 8.13 14.40
N ILE A 103 -0.76 8.80 13.27
CA ILE A 103 0.50 8.93 12.52
C ILE A 103 1.21 10.19 13.00
N MET A 104 2.36 10.02 13.63
CA MET A 104 3.26 11.09 14.04
C MET A 104 4.41 11.19 13.03
N VAL A 105 4.70 12.39 12.54
CA VAL A 105 5.84 12.60 11.64
C VAL A 105 6.91 13.35 12.41
N HIS A 106 8.03 12.69 12.66
CA HIS A 106 9.22 13.31 13.23
C HIS A 106 10.10 13.78 12.07
N ALA A 107 10.46 15.05 12.07
CA ALA A 107 11.33 15.63 11.06
C ALA A 107 12.57 16.20 11.74
N ASN A 108 13.73 15.63 11.41
CA ASN A 108 15.04 16.18 11.75
C ASN A 108 15.65 16.81 10.49
N ALA A 109 16.78 17.52 10.64
CA ALA A 109 17.45 18.21 9.54
C ALA A 109 17.82 17.29 8.35
N THR A 110 18.02 15.99 8.61
CA THR A 110 18.45 14.99 7.61
C THR A 110 17.36 13.97 7.25
N GLU A 111 16.38 13.71 8.12
CA GLU A 111 15.40 12.63 7.93
C GLU A 111 14.00 13.01 8.40
N LYS A 112 13.00 12.57 7.62
CA LYS A 112 11.58 12.56 8.02
C LYS A 112 11.14 11.13 8.26
N LYS A 113 10.81 10.80 9.51
CA LYS A 113 10.36 9.47 9.92
C LYS A 113 8.92 9.52 10.40
N ALA A 114 8.07 8.69 9.80
CA ALA A 114 6.71 8.48 10.29
C ALA A 114 6.69 7.36 11.34
N ILE A 115 6.07 7.65 12.48
CA ILE A 115 5.85 6.73 13.59
C ILE A 115 4.35 6.60 13.79
N VAL A 116 3.84 5.37 13.78
CA VAL A 116 2.42 5.10 14.07
C VAL A 116 2.29 4.65 15.51
N LYS A 117 1.49 5.38 16.30
CA LYS A 117 1.15 5.02 17.68
C LYS A 117 -0.32 4.63 17.76
N GLY A 118 -0.62 3.58 18.50
CA GLY A 118 -1.98 3.07 18.66
C GLY A 118 -1.99 1.58 18.91
N LYS A 119 -3.19 1.04 19.12
CA LYS A 119 -3.42 -0.38 19.32
C LYS A 119 -4.69 -0.80 18.59
N LEU A 120 -4.73 -2.04 18.13
CA LEU A 120 -5.90 -2.57 17.45
C LEU A 120 -7.02 -2.81 18.48
N GLU A 121 -8.20 -2.23 18.26
CA GLU A 121 -9.37 -2.44 19.11
C GLU A 121 -10.23 -3.61 18.62
N LEU A 122 -11.13 -4.10 19.48
CA LEU A 122 -12.02 -5.21 19.12
C LEU A 122 -12.95 -4.85 17.94
N LYS A 123 -13.45 -3.62 17.90
CA LYS A 123 -14.29 -3.10 16.80
C LYS A 123 -13.56 -3.14 15.46
N ASP A 124 -12.28 -2.80 15.46
CA ASP A 124 -11.42 -2.79 14.27
C ASP A 124 -11.21 -4.22 13.78
N LEU A 125 -10.95 -5.15 14.70
CA LEU A 125 -10.79 -6.57 14.37
C LEU A 125 -12.07 -7.17 13.78
N ILE A 126 -13.24 -6.81 14.31
CA ILE A 126 -14.54 -7.25 13.77
C ILE A 126 -14.72 -6.72 12.34
N TYR A 127 -14.43 -5.44 12.10
CA TYR A 127 -14.47 -4.85 10.76
C TYR A 127 -13.54 -5.57 9.79
N LEU A 128 -12.30 -5.86 10.21
CA LEU A 128 -11.34 -6.58 9.38
C LEU A 128 -11.86 -7.98 9.01
N ARG A 129 -12.35 -8.76 9.99
CA ARG A 129 -12.91 -10.10 9.73
C ARG A 129 -14.13 -10.09 8.82
N LYS A 130 -14.96 -9.04 8.91
CA LYS A 130 -16.16 -8.93 8.08
C LYS A 130 -15.82 -8.69 6.61
N ASN A 131 -14.87 -7.79 6.33
CA ASN A 131 -14.63 -7.28 4.98
C ASN A 131 -13.44 -7.90 4.25
N PHE A 132 -12.48 -8.50 4.97
CA PHE A 132 -11.22 -8.98 4.40
C PHE A 132 -11.02 -10.49 4.63
N MET A 133 -10.34 -11.12 3.69
CA MET A 133 -9.85 -12.50 3.76
C MET A 133 -8.34 -12.55 3.55
N CYS A 134 -7.72 -13.66 3.94
CA CYS A 134 -6.28 -13.85 3.79
C CYS A 134 -5.95 -14.48 2.44
N GLN A 135 -4.94 -13.94 1.78
CA GLN A 135 -4.20 -14.59 0.71
C GLN A 135 -2.82 -14.99 1.26
N CYS A 136 -2.64 -16.28 1.49
CA CYS A 136 -1.44 -16.81 2.12
C CYS A 136 -0.21 -16.72 1.21
N TYR A 137 0.95 -16.55 1.83
CA TYR A 137 2.24 -16.65 1.16
C TYR A 137 2.57 -18.11 0.84
N GLN A 138 3.56 -18.31 -0.01
CA GLN A 138 3.97 -19.65 -0.43
C GLN A 138 4.28 -20.54 0.78
N GLY A 139 3.81 -21.79 0.73
CA GLY A 139 3.92 -22.74 1.83
C GLY A 139 2.86 -22.59 2.91
N TRP A 140 2.07 -21.50 2.97
CA TRP A 140 1.02 -21.33 3.98
C TRP A 140 -0.37 -21.62 3.41
N LYS A 141 -1.22 -22.25 4.22
CA LYS A 141 -2.60 -22.64 3.91
C LYS A 141 -3.51 -22.41 5.11
N GLY A 142 -4.81 -22.59 4.88
CA GLY A 142 -5.87 -22.30 5.86
C GLY A 142 -6.56 -20.96 5.58
N LEU A 143 -7.66 -20.73 6.29
CA LEU A 143 -8.48 -19.51 6.11
C LEU A 143 -7.74 -18.25 6.62
N TYR A 144 -6.83 -18.44 7.58
CA TYR A 144 -6.07 -17.42 8.28
C TYR A 144 -4.55 -17.65 8.18
N CYS A 145 -4.09 -18.45 7.21
CA CYS A 145 -2.69 -18.80 7.00
C CYS A 145 -2.04 -19.40 8.26
N GLU A 146 -2.79 -20.26 8.94
CA GLU A 146 -2.45 -20.91 10.19
C GLU A 146 -1.66 -22.20 10.01
N GLU A 147 -1.71 -22.82 8.83
CA GLU A 147 -1.08 -24.10 8.54
C GLU A 147 0.07 -23.95 7.56
N TYR A 148 1.20 -24.62 7.83
CA TYR A 148 2.30 -24.72 6.89
C TYR A 148 2.22 -26.04 6.11
N SER A 149 2.16 -25.95 4.78
CA SER A 149 2.08 -27.07 3.86
C SER A 149 3.46 -27.68 3.60
N ILE A 150 3.78 -28.75 4.33
CA ILE A 150 5.03 -29.54 4.21
C ILE A 150 5.24 -30.15 2.80
N LYS A 151 4.20 -30.17 1.94
CA LYS A 151 4.33 -30.66 0.54
C LYS A 151 5.36 -29.89 -0.29
N ASP A 152 5.73 -28.67 0.11
CA ASP A 152 6.76 -27.86 -0.56
C ASP A 152 8.20 -28.13 -0.04
N ILE A 153 8.37 -28.89 1.06
CA ILE A 153 9.70 -29.27 1.60
C ILE A 153 10.39 -30.33 0.72
N ARG A 154 9.61 -31.18 0.01
CA ARG A 154 10.15 -32.29 -0.81
C ARG A 154 10.58 -31.88 -2.23
N LYS A 155 10.65 -30.57 -2.52
CA LYS A 155 11.12 -30.03 -3.83
C LYS A 155 12.48 -29.32 -3.74
N ILE A 156 13.17 -29.42 -2.61
CA ILE A 156 14.55 -28.94 -2.42
C ILE A 156 15.49 -30.14 -2.41
#